data_AF-A0A144JUP9-F1
#
_entry.id   AF-A0A144JUP9-F1
#
_cell.length_a   1.000
_cell.length_b   1.000
_cell.length_c   1.000
_cell.angle_alpha   90.00
_cell.angle_beta   90.00
_cell.angle_gamma   90.00
#
_symmetry.space_group_name_H-M   'P 1'
#
loop_
_entity.id
_entity.type
_entity.pdbx_description
1 polymer ?
#
loop_
_entity_poly.entity_id
_entity_poly.type
_entity_poly.pdbx_seq_one_letter_code
_entity_poly.pdbx_strand_id
1 'polypeptide(L)'
;MKRIICYLFTLLLLVILVYAGLVKGDVFPEWIMSKKLMIRCGLIGVLGGTLYCLRGVYLNKCVRNCWDDRWYVWYVLRPVVSGICGVVAYLFLKAGLIVLDASQNGSGGDYGYMAFAFFAGLNVDKFVGKIEDVGMAIFGIEKSRTARSGDNSDQK
;
A
#
# COMPACT_ATOMS: atom_id res chain seq x y z
N MET A 1 7.11 20.86 -6.56
CA MET A 1 7.76 19.77 -7.35
C MET A 1 9.07 19.18 -6.78
N LYS A 2 10.23 19.88 -6.84
CA LYS A 2 11.55 19.29 -6.44
C LYS A 2 11.55 18.67 -5.04
N ARG A 3 10.85 19.31 -4.10
CA ARG A 3 10.63 18.83 -2.72
C ARG A 3 9.92 17.48 -2.66
N ILE A 4 8.92 17.25 -3.52
CA ILE A 4 8.16 15.99 -3.56
C ILE A 4 9.04 14.87 -4.10
N ILE A 5 9.78 15.13 -5.18
CA ILE A 5 10.69 14.14 -5.77
C ILE A 5 11.75 13.74 -4.73
N CYS A 6 12.39 14.73 -4.09
CA CYS A 6 13.35 14.48 -3.03
C CYS A 6 12.74 13.67 -1.89
N TYR A 7 11.55 14.05 -1.41
CA TYR A 7 10.80 13.31 -0.40
C TYR A 7 10.56 11.84 -0.81
N LEU A 8 10.04 11.58 -2.01
CA LEU A 8 9.74 10.22 -2.48
C LEU A 8 11.00 9.35 -2.57
N PHE A 9 12.13 9.91 -3.03
CA PHE A 9 13.40 9.18 -3.06
C PHE A 9 13.98 8.95 -1.65
N THR A 10 13.88 9.94 -0.75
CA THR A 10 14.31 9.75 0.65
C THR A 10 13.45 8.71 1.37
N LEU A 11 12.14 8.71 1.12
CA LEU A 11 11.22 7.72 1.66
C LEU A 11 11.53 6.33 1.12
N LEU A 12 11.77 6.20 -0.19
CA LEU A 12 12.17 4.95 -0.82
C LEU A 12 13.46 4.40 -0.21
N LEU A 13 14.47 5.25 -0.04
CA LEU A 13 15.74 4.87 0.58
C LEU A 13 15.54 4.42 2.03
N LEU A 14 14.73 5.13 2.81
CA LEU A 14 14.38 4.74 4.18
C LEU A 14 13.67 3.37 4.20
N VAL A 15 12.70 3.14 3.31
CA VAL A 15 12.00 1.84 3.20
C VAL A 15 12.99 0.71 2.88
N ILE A 16 13.92 0.92 1.94
CA ILE A 16 14.94 -0.08 1.59
C ILE A 16 15.85 -0.37 2.79
N LEU A 17 16.31 0.66 3.50
CA LEU A 17 17.18 0.49 4.67
C LEU A 17 16.49 -0.28 5.81
N VAL A 18 15.25 0.07 6.14
CA VAL A 18 14.47 -0.63 7.18
C VAL A 18 14.19 -2.06 6.76
N TYR A 19 13.81 -2.30 5.50
CA TYR A 19 13.59 -3.64 4.97
C TYR A 19 14.86 -4.49 5.03
N ALA A 20 16.02 -3.93 4.63
CA ALA A 20 17.31 -4.61 4.73
C ALA A 20 17.68 -4.95 6.18
N GLY A 21 17.42 -4.05 7.13
CA GLY A 21 17.61 -4.31 8.56
C GLY A 21 16.73 -5.46 9.08
N LEU A 22 15.47 -5.52 8.63
CA LEU A 22 14.52 -6.60 8.97
C LEU A 22 14.86 -7.95 8.32
N VAL A 23 15.64 -7.95 7.23
CA VAL A 23 16.17 -9.17 6.63
C VAL A 23 17.39 -9.67 7.40
N LYS A 24 18.27 -8.78 7.84
CA LYS A 24 19.45 -9.14 8.65
C LYS A 24 19.09 -9.67 10.04
N GLY A 25 18.01 -9.20 10.64
CA GLY A 25 17.42 -9.78 11.86
C GLY A 25 18.08 -9.40 13.19
N ASP A 26 19.37 -9.06 13.21
CA ASP A 26 20.10 -8.74 14.45
C ASP A 26 19.99 -7.27 14.88
N VAL A 27 19.37 -6.42 14.07
CA VAL A 27 19.38 -4.96 14.24
C VAL A 27 18.23 -4.45 15.12
N PHE A 28 17.13 -5.21 15.20
CA PHE A 28 15.90 -4.74 15.82
C PHE A 28 15.55 -5.52 17.10
N PRO A 29 14.94 -4.85 18.10
CA PRO A 29 14.45 -5.53 19.30
C PRO A 29 13.49 -6.68 19.01
N GLU A 30 13.42 -7.66 19.92
CA GLU A 30 12.60 -8.88 19.74
C GLU A 30 11.11 -8.60 19.47
N TRP A 31 10.55 -7.55 20.08
CA TRP A 31 9.13 -7.18 19.87
C TRP A 31 8.83 -6.78 18.42
N ILE A 32 9.79 -6.18 17.71
CA ILE A 32 9.70 -5.85 16.28
C ILE A 32 9.84 -7.14 15.46
N MET A 33 10.80 -7.99 15.84
CA MET A 33 11.09 -9.24 15.13
C MET A 33 9.92 -10.23 15.19
N SER A 34 9.17 -10.26 16.29
CA SER A 34 7.92 -11.02 16.43
C SER A 34 6.85 -10.60 15.40
N LYS A 35 6.86 -9.33 14.98
CA LYS A 35 5.90 -8.76 14.01
C LYS A 35 6.51 -8.51 12.64
N LYS A 36 7.66 -9.12 12.33
CA LYS A 36 8.43 -8.86 11.09
C LYS A 36 7.60 -8.95 9.82
N LEU A 37 6.71 -9.93 9.69
CA LEU A 37 5.91 -10.13 8.47
C LEU A 37 4.89 -8.99 8.26
N MET A 38 4.22 -8.56 9.32
CA MET A 38 3.30 -7.42 9.28
C MET A 38 4.02 -6.14 8.85
N ILE A 39 5.21 -5.90 9.42
CA ILE A 39 6.01 -4.72 9.10
C ILE A 39 6.51 -4.78 7.65
N ARG A 40 6.95 -5.96 7.17
CA ARG A 40 7.32 -6.17 5.76
C ARG A 40 6.15 -5.86 4.83
N CYS A 41 4.94 -6.35 5.12
CA CYS A 41 3.76 -6.03 4.32
C CYS A 41 3.45 -4.52 4.30
N GLY A 42 3.56 -3.85 5.46
CA GLY A 42 3.41 -2.38 5.52
C GLY A 42 4.44 -1.65 4.65
N LEU A 43 5.71 -2.01 4.76
CA LEU A 43 6.80 -1.43 3.95
C LEU A 43 6.61 -1.67 2.45
N ILE A 44 6.18 -2.87 2.06
CA ILE A 44 5.87 -3.22 0.67
C ILE A 44 4.63 -2.46 0.18
N GLY A 45 3.65 -2.18 1.06
CA GLY A 45 2.55 -1.27 0.78
C GLY A 45 3.03 0.15 0.48
N VAL A 46 3.92 0.70 1.33
CA VAL A 46 4.55 2.02 1.09
C VAL A 46 5.32 2.04 -0.23
N LEU A 47 6.03 0.96 -0.56
CA LEU A 47 6.74 0.82 -1.84
C LEU A 47 5.76 0.92 -3.04
N GLY A 48 4.63 0.22 -2.98
CA GLY A 48 3.58 0.32 -4.01
C GLY A 48 3.02 1.73 -4.16
N GLY A 49 2.73 2.41 -3.04
CA GLY A 49 2.27 3.81 -3.05
C GLY A 49 3.30 4.78 -3.60
N THR A 50 4.56 4.58 -3.25
CA THR A 50 5.69 5.40 -3.73
C THR A 50 5.88 5.22 -5.24
N LEU A 51 5.79 3.98 -5.75
CA LEU A 51 5.83 3.70 -7.18
C LEU A 51 4.68 4.41 -7.92
N TYR A 52 3.47 4.37 -7.37
CA TYR A 52 2.32 5.10 -7.95
C TYR A 52 2.58 6.60 -8.01
N CYS A 53 3.12 7.17 -6.92
CA CYS A 53 3.46 8.60 -6.85
C CYS A 53 4.54 8.98 -7.88
N LEU A 54 5.61 8.18 -7.99
CA LEU A 54 6.67 8.40 -8.99
C LEU A 54 6.12 8.33 -10.41
N ARG A 55 5.24 7.35 -10.71
CA ARG A 55 4.54 7.28 -12.00
C ARG A 55 3.70 8.52 -12.25
N GLY A 56 2.99 9.01 -11.24
CA GLY A 56 2.20 10.24 -11.32
C GLY A 56 3.06 11.46 -11.63
N VAL A 57 4.21 11.60 -10.97
CA VAL A 57 5.18 12.67 -11.26
C VAL A 57 5.68 12.56 -12.70
N TYR A 58 6.13 11.37 -13.12
CA TYR A 58 6.61 11.13 -14.49
C TYR A 58 5.55 11.52 -15.54
N LEU A 59 4.31 11.05 -15.38
CA LEU A 59 3.26 11.29 -16.37
C LEU A 59 2.81 12.76 -16.40
N ASN A 60 2.52 13.34 -15.23
CA ASN A 60 1.97 14.69 -15.15
C ASN A 60 3.04 15.75 -15.46
N LYS A 61 4.31 15.48 -15.11
CA LYS A 61 5.39 16.42 -15.38
C LYS A 61 6.06 16.19 -16.74
N CYS A 62 6.57 14.99 -17.01
CA CYS A 62 7.41 14.76 -18.17
C CYS A 62 6.60 14.55 -19.46
N VAL A 63 5.43 13.91 -19.37
CA VAL A 63 4.63 13.57 -20.56
C VAL A 63 3.57 14.64 -20.86
N ARG A 64 2.79 15.03 -19.86
CA ARG A 64 1.62 15.92 -20.04
C ARG A 64 1.90 17.40 -19.73
N ASN A 65 3.02 17.70 -19.08
CA ASN A 65 3.42 19.04 -18.63
C ASN A 65 2.32 19.85 -17.89
N CYS A 66 1.45 19.15 -17.15
CA CYS A 66 0.29 19.72 -16.46
C CYS A 66 0.45 19.69 -14.92
N TRP A 67 1.68 19.90 -14.44
CA TRP A 67 1.97 19.86 -13.01
C TRP A 67 1.27 20.98 -12.24
N ASP A 68 0.56 20.60 -11.17
CA ASP A 68 -0.14 21.53 -10.28
C ASP A 68 0.26 21.25 -8.82
N ASP A 69 0.71 22.29 -8.11
CA ASP A 69 1.19 22.18 -6.73
C ASP A 69 0.08 21.92 -5.71
N ARG A 70 -1.21 22.07 -6.05
CA ARG A 70 -2.34 21.69 -5.19
C ARG A 70 -2.33 20.20 -4.84
N TRP A 71 -1.71 19.36 -5.67
CA TRP A 71 -1.58 17.92 -5.45
C TRP A 71 -0.49 17.56 -4.42
N TYR A 72 0.22 18.54 -3.86
CA TYR A 72 1.31 18.31 -2.90
C TYR A 72 0.87 17.41 -1.73
N VAL A 73 -0.26 17.73 -1.11
CA VAL A 73 -0.82 16.97 0.02
C VAL A 73 -1.10 15.52 -0.38
N TRP A 74 -1.64 15.31 -1.58
CA TRP A 74 -1.95 13.99 -2.10
C TRP A 74 -0.68 13.13 -2.27
N TYR A 75 0.40 13.68 -2.83
CA TYR A 75 1.67 12.96 -2.99
C TYR A 75 2.35 12.60 -1.66
N VAL A 76 2.12 13.38 -0.59
CA VAL A 76 2.68 13.11 0.74
C VAL A 76 1.85 12.06 1.49
N LEU A 77 0.52 12.18 1.46
CA LEU A 77 -0.38 11.25 2.14
C LEU A 77 -0.44 9.88 1.46
N ARG A 78 -0.35 9.82 0.13
CA ARG A 78 -0.56 8.58 -0.62
C ARG A 78 0.36 7.44 -0.18
N PRO A 79 1.70 7.60 -0.05
CA PRO A 79 2.56 6.52 0.46
C PRO A 79 2.21 6.06 1.87
N VAL A 80 1.75 6.97 2.74
CA VAL A 80 1.35 6.63 4.12
C VAL A 80 0.10 5.76 4.11
N VAL A 81 -0.93 6.17 3.36
CA VAL A 81 -2.17 5.39 3.23
C VAL A 81 -1.89 4.04 2.57
N SER A 82 -1.02 3.99 1.57
CA SER A 82 -0.59 2.73 0.94
C SER A 82 0.09 1.78 1.92
N GLY A 83 0.87 2.29 2.88
CA GLY A 83 1.45 1.49 3.95
C GLY A 83 0.39 0.89 4.88
N ILE A 84 -0.62 1.69 5.26
CA ILE A 84 -1.76 1.21 6.06
C ILE A 84 -2.51 0.11 5.31
N CYS A 85 -2.78 0.29 4.01
CA CYS A 85 -3.40 -0.74 3.18
C CYS A 85 -2.58 -2.03 3.14
N GLY A 86 -1.24 -1.95 3.08
CA GLY A 86 -0.36 -3.12 3.16
C GLY A 86 -0.48 -3.88 4.50
N VAL A 87 -0.62 -3.17 5.61
CA VAL A 87 -0.86 -3.79 6.94
C VAL A 87 -2.25 -4.43 7.00
N VAL A 88 -3.28 -3.76 6.47
CA VAL A 88 -4.64 -4.31 6.41
C VAL A 88 -4.69 -5.57 5.53
N ALA A 89 -3.99 -5.57 4.40
CA ALA A 89 -3.84 -6.74 3.53
C ALA A 89 -3.25 -7.94 4.28
N TYR A 90 -2.23 -7.71 5.13
CA TYR A 90 -1.69 -8.74 6.02
C TYR A 90 -2.73 -9.30 6.99
N LEU A 91 -3.55 -8.43 7.60
CA LEU A 91 -4.60 -8.86 8.54
C LEU A 91 -5.64 -9.74 7.84
N PHE A 92 -6.04 -9.38 6.62
CA PHE A 92 -7.06 -10.12 5.87
C PHE A 92 -6.59 -11.52 5.50
N LEU A 93 -5.33 -11.65 5.04
CA LEU A 93 -4.72 -12.94 4.75
C LEU A 93 -4.54 -13.78 6.01
N LYS A 94 -4.05 -13.17 7.10
CA LYS A 94 -3.82 -13.87 8.35
C LYS A 94 -5.11 -14.32 9.04
N ALA A 95 -6.18 -13.55 8.90
CA ALA A 95 -7.50 -13.89 9.41
C ALA A 95 -8.24 -14.91 8.51
N GLY A 96 -7.67 -15.29 7.35
CA GLY A 96 -8.27 -16.26 6.44
C GLY A 96 -9.44 -15.71 5.62
N LEU A 97 -9.67 -14.40 5.61
CA LEU A 97 -10.71 -13.77 4.78
C LEU A 97 -10.35 -13.87 3.28
N ILE A 98 -9.07 -13.97 2.97
CA ILE A 98 -8.54 -14.16 1.62
C ILE A 98 -7.55 -15.31 1.67
N VAL A 99 -7.80 -16.35 0.89
CA VAL A 99 -6.90 -17.51 0.77
C VAL A 99 -6.09 -17.36 -0.50
N LEU A 100 -4.77 -17.29 -0.35
CA LEU A 100 -3.85 -17.39 -1.47
C LEU A 100 -3.48 -18.85 -1.65
N ASP A 101 -3.80 -19.41 -2.82
CA ASP A 101 -3.45 -20.78 -3.21
C ASP A 101 -1.97 -20.89 -3.61
N ALA A 102 -1.09 -20.35 -2.77
CA ALA A 102 0.34 -20.54 -2.85
C ALA A 102 0.68 -21.63 -1.84
N SER A 103 1.12 -22.79 -2.32
CA SER A 103 1.51 -23.95 -1.51
C SER A 103 2.31 -23.51 -0.28
N GLN A 104 1.66 -23.53 0.90
CA GLN A 104 2.24 -23.06 2.17
C GLN A 104 3.37 -23.98 2.69
N ASN A 105 3.70 -25.05 1.96
CA ASN A 105 4.69 -26.07 2.32
C ASN A 105 6.11 -25.79 1.83
N GLY A 106 6.39 -24.56 1.39
CA GLY A 106 7.75 -24.11 1.08
C GLY A 106 7.89 -22.64 1.42
N SER A 107 9.12 -22.14 1.44
CA SER A 107 9.55 -20.75 1.65
C SER A 107 8.83 -19.65 0.80
N GLY A 108 7.81 -20.02 0.01
CA GLY A 108 6.90 -19.17 -0.76
C GLY A 108 5.79 -18.47 0.04
N GLY A 109 5.43 -18.96 1.23
CA GLY A 109 4.28 -18.44 2.00
C GLY A 109 4.31 -16.93 2.26
N ASP A 110 5.45 -16.41 2.71
CA ASP A 110 5.62 -14.98 3.02
C ASP A 110 5.55 -14.08 1.77
N TYR A 111 5.90 -14.60 0.59
CA TYR A 111 5.84 -13.83 -0.66
C TYR A 111 4.41 -13.57 -1.13
N GLY A 112 3.47 -14.47 -0.85
CA GLY A 112 2.05 -14.23 -1.08
C GLY A 112 1.54 -13.02 -0.30
N TYR A 113 1.90 -12.93 0.98
CA TYR A 113 1.57 -11.78 1.84
C TYR A 113 2.17 -10.47 1.31
N MET A 114 3.44 -10.50 0.89
CA MET A 114 4.11 -9.32 0.36
C MET A 114 3.52 -8.88 -0.99
N ALA A 115 3.24 -9.82 -1.89
CA ALA A 115 2.65 -9.52 -3.20
C ALA A 115 1.25 -8.90 -3.04
N PHE A 116 0.40 -9.48 -2.18
CA PHE A 116 -0.92 -8.93 -1.92
C PHE A 116 -0.86 -7.54 -1.27
N ALA A 117 0.05 -7.35 -0.30
CA ALA A 117 0.27 -6.05 0.31
C ALA A 117 0.78 -4.99 -0.69
N PHE A 118 1.60 -5.38 -1.67
CA PHE A 118 2.05 -4.50 -2.74
C PHE A 118 0.86 -4.03 -3.60
N PHE A 119 -0.01 -4.96 -4.03
CA PHE A 119 -1.20 -4.61 -4.81
C PHE A 119 -2.15 -3.69 -4.03
N ALA A 120 -2.34 -3.97 -2.74
CA ALA A 120 -3.13 -3.12 -1.85
C ALA A 120 -2.56 -1.70 -1.76
N GLY A 121 -1.24 -1.55 -1.61
CA GLY A 121 -0.57 -0.26 -1.54
C GLY A 121 -0.52 0.48 -2.88
N LEU A 122 -0.36 -0.24 -3.99
CA LEU A 122 -0.31 0.35 -5.34
C LEU A 122 -1.66 0.97 -5.74
N ASN A 123 -2.77 0.34 -5.36
CA ASN A 123 -4.11 0.77 -5.75
C ASN A 123 -5.06 0.91 -4.56
N VAL A 124 -4.72 1.85 -3.67
CA VAL A 124 -5.45 2.16 -2.44
C VAL A 124 -6.95 2.32 -2.67
N ASP A 125 -7.36 3.08 -3.69
CA ASP A 125 -8.78 3.41 -3.89
C ASP A 125 -9.61 2.16 -4.20
N LYS A 126 -9.11 1.30 -5.11
CA LYS A 126 -9.77 0.03 -5.44
C LYS A 126 -9.71 -0.95 -4.27
N PHE A 127 -8.61 -0.97 -3.53
CA PHE A 127 -8.45 -1.85 -2.37
C PHE A 127 -9.42 -1.49 -1.24
N VAL A 128 -9.57 -0.20 -0.93
CA VAL A 128 -10.56 0.29 0.05
C VAL A 128 -11.97 -0.03 -0.40
N GLY A 129 -12.31 0.19 -1.68
CA GLY A 129 -13.60 -0.21 -2.24
C GLY A 129 -13.88 -1.71 -2.04
N LYS A 130 -12.87 -2.57 -2.19
CA LYS A 130 -13.01 -4.00 -1.89
C LYS A 130 -13.16 -4.34 -0.42
N ILE A 131 -12.53 -3.58 0.48
CA ILE A 131 -12.77 -3.74 1.91
C ILE A 131 -14.22 -3.40 2.25
N GLU A 132 -14.77 -2.33 1.67
CA GLU A 132 -16.17 -1.96 1.87
C GLU A 132 -17.13 -3.02 1.33
N ASP A 133 -16.85 -3.60 0.15
CA ASP A 133 -17.63 -4.72 -0.40
C ASP A 133 -17.64 -5.93 0.57
N VAL A 134 -16.48 -6.28 1.14
CA VAL A 134 -16.36 -7.37 2.12
C VAL A 134 -17.10 -7.02 3.41
N GLY A 135 -17.00 -5.77 3.88
CA GLY A 135 -17.71 -5.28 5.05
C GLY A 135 -19.23 -5.34 4.88
N MET A 136 -19.74 -4.99 3.70
CA MET A 136 -21.14 -5.13 3.35
C MET A 136 -21.58 -6.59 3.33
N ALA A 137 -20.80 -7.47 2.71
CA ALA A 137 -21.14 -8.90 2.59
C ALA A 137 -21.16 -9.63 3.94
N ILE A 138 -20.22 -9.30 4.84
CA ILE A 138 -20.07 -10.00 6.13
C ILE A 138 -20.93 -9.35 7.23
N PHE A 139 -20.96 -8.02 7.28
CA PHE A 139 -21.55 -7.27 8.41
C PHE A 139 -22.79 -6.46 8.02
N GLY A 140 -23.18 -6.41 6.74
CA GLY A 140 -24.29 -5.59 6.27
C GLY A 140 -24.03 -4.08 6.34
N ILE A 141 -22.76 -3.66 6.46
CA ILE A 141 -22.39 -2.25 6.55
C ILE A 141 -22.53 -1.60 5.17
N GLU A 142 -23.31 -0.52 5.09
CA GLU A 142 -23.44 0.24 3.85
C GLU A 142 -22.11 0.91 3.44
N LYS A 143 -21.86 0.97 2.12
CA LYS A 143 -20.69 1.65 1.54
C LYS A 143 -20.60 3.11 1.98
N SER A 144 -19.36 3.59 2.14
CA SER A 144 -19.12 4.96 2.59
C SER A 144 -19.60 5.99 1.56
N ARG A 145 -19.91 7.20 2.04
CA ARG A 145 -20.31 8.33 1.16
C ARG A 145 -19.23 8.64 0.11
N THR A 146 -17.96 8.51 0.51
CA THR A 146 -16.80 8.74 -0.36
C THR A 146 -16.74 7.73 -1.51
N ALA A 147 -17.11 6.47 -1.26
CA ALA A 147 -17.19 5.45 -2.31
C ALA A 147 -18.36 5.69 -3.28
N ARG A 148 -19.53 6.10 -2.77
CA ARG A 148 -20.72 6.40 -3.59
C ARG A 148 -20.53 7.57 -4.56
N SER A 149 -19.72 8.56 -4.19
CA SER A 149 -19.46 9.72 -5.04
C SER A 149 -18.55 9.42 -6.24
N GLY A 150 -17.70 8.39 -6.17
CA GLY A 150 -16.83 8.00 -7.29
C GLY A 150 -17.54 7.26 -8.43
N ASP A 151 -18.58 6.46 -8.10
CA ASP A 151 -19.31 5.65 -9.06
C ASP A 151 -20.18 6.50 -10.02
N ASN A 152 -20.71 7.62 -9.53
CA ASN A 152 -21.51 8.56 -10.32
C ASN A 152 -20.69 9.44 -11.28
N SER A 153 -19.36 9.56 -11.09
CA SER A 153 -18.50 10.31 -12.02
C SER A 153 -18.02 9.50 -13.21
N ASP A 154 -18.04 8.17 -13.13
CA ASP A 154 -17.65 7.26 -14.22
C ASP A 154 -18.82 6.94 -15.18
N GLN A 155 -20.05 7.37 -14.85
CA GLN A 155 -21.26 7.23 -15.70
C GLN A 155 -21.60 8.47 -16.54
N LYS A 156 -20.69 9.45 -16.65
CA LYS A 156 -20.90 10.68 -17.42
C LYS A 156 -19.81 10.90 -18.46
#